data_AF-A0A9P7AFZ1-F1
#
_entry.id   AF-A0A9P7AFZ1-F1
#
_cell.length_a   1.000
_cell.length_b   1.000
_cell.length_c   1.000
_cell.angle_alpha   90.00
_cell.angle_beta   90.00
_cell.angle_gamma   90.00
#
_symmetry.space_group_name_H-M   'P 1'
#
loop_
_entity.id
_entity.type
_entity.pdbx_description
1 polymer ?
#
loop_
_entity_poly.entity_id
_entity_poly.type
_entity_poly.pdbx_seq_one_letter_code
_entity_poly.pdbx_strand_id
1 'polypeptide(L)'
;IRFTISDLPIEIALIVLTYAAKPTFSQEEKYDDKNPYSTAVSLCLVSRLVRRAILPELLQTILLRRPCGMNMFANALCMQKAYAEKESDLVFDY
;
A
#
# COMPACT_ATOMS: atom_id res chain seq x y z
N ILE A 1 -8.78 11.32 -26.93
CA ILE A 1 -8.82 12.24 -25.76
C ILE A 1 -7.69 11.80 -24.83
N ARG A 2 -6.70 12.64 -24.56
CA ARG A 2 -5.66 12.38 -23.54
C ARG A 2 -6.11 13.09 -22.28
N PHE A 3 -6.15 12.37 -21.18
CA PHE A 3 -6.51 12.89 -19.88
C PHE A 3 -5.30 12.72 -18.97
N THR A 4 -4.85 13.80 -18.32
CA THR A 4 -3.73 13.74 -17.41
C THR A 4 -4.22 13.72 -15.97
N ILE A 5 -3.60 12.89 -15.13
CA ILE A 5 -3.89 12.86 -13.69
C ILE A 5 -3.64 14.23 -13.05
N SER A 6 -2.76 15.05 -13.63
CA SER A 6 -2.43 16.40 -13.17
C SER A 6 -3.60 17.38 -13.30
N ASP A 7 -4.57 17.09 -14.16
CA ASP A 7 -5.75 17.93 -14.38
C ASP A 7 -6.88 17.63 -13.37
N LEU A 8 -6.71 16.62 -12.52
CA LEU A 8 -7.69 16.24 -11.50
C LEU A 8 -7.52 17.05 -10.21
N PRO A 9 -8.63 17.38 -9.52
CA PRO A 9 -8.59 17.68 -8.10
C PRO A 9 -7.89 16.57 -7.34
N ILE A 10 -7.08 16.93 -6.35
CA ILE A 10 -6.21 16.00 -5.65
C ILE A 10 -6.99 14.88 -4.97
N GLU A 11 -8.19 15.19 -4.48
CA GLU A 11 -9.11 14.24 -3.85
C GLU A 11 -9.54 13.15 -4.84
N ILE A 12 -9.84 13.54 -6.09
CA ILE A 12 -10.25 12.59 -7.14
C ILE A 12 -9.06 11.74 -7.57
N ALA A 13 -7.89 12.36 -7.74
CA ALA A 13 -6.67 11.61 -8.04
C ALA A 13 -6.37 10.57 -6.96
N LEU A 14 -6.48 10.94 -5.68
CA LEU A 14 -6.28 10.00 -4.57
C LEU A 14 -7.30 8.87 -4.58
N ILE A 15 -8.59 9.13 -4.82
CA ILE A 15 -9.61 8.07 -4.91
C ILE A 15 -9.26 7.06 -6.01
N VAL A 16 -8.86 7.54 -7.19
CA VAL A 16 -8.46 6.68 -8.31
C VAL A 16 -7.24 5.84 -7.94
N LEU A 17 -6.24 6.45 -7.29
CA LEU A 17 -5.03 5.76 -6.87
C LEU A 17 -5.30 4.72 -5.78
N THR A 18 -6.15 5.04 -4.79
CA THR A 18 -6.61 4.11 -3.76
C THR A 18 -7.33 2.92 -4.39
N TYR A 19 -8.22 3.16 -5.35
CA TYR A 19 -8.92 2.09 -6.06
C TYR A 19 -7.94 1.21 -6.87
N ALA A 20 -7.01 1.82 -7.59
CA ALA A 20 -5.99 1.11 -8.36
C ALA A 20 -5.02 0.29 -7.48
N ALA A 21 -4.84 0.71 -6.23
CA ALA A 21 -4.01 0.02 -5.26
C ALA A 21 -4.69 -1.21 -4.61
N LYS A 22 -5.99 -1.43 -4.82
CA LYS A 22 -6.67 -2.58 -4.24
C LYS A 22 -6.12 -3.88 -4.83
N PRO A 23 -5.57 -4.78 -3.99
CA PRO A 23 -5.08 -6.05 -4.48
C PRO A 23 -6.25 -6.87 -5.04
N THR A 24 -6.08 -7.39 -6.25
CA THR A 24 -7.07 -8.27 -6.88
C THR A 24 -6.67 -9.71 -6.59
N PHE A 25 -7.47 -10.42 -5.80
CA PHE A 25 -7.30 -11.83 -5.51
C PHE A 25 -8.23 -12.65 -6.42
N SER A 26 -7.96 -12.69 -7.72
CA SER A 26 -8.78 -13.49 -8.64
C SER A 26 -8.60 -14.99 -8.33
N GLN A 27 -9.70 -15.72 -8.22
CA GLN A 27 -9.69 -17.17 -7.94
C GLN A 27 -9.40 -18.01 -9.19
N GLU A 28 -9.52 -17.43 -10.38
CA GLU A 28 -9.47 -18.14 -11.68
C GLU A 28 -8.09 -18.13 -12.34
N GLU A 29 -7.22 -17.19 -11.96
CA GLU A 29 -5.84 -17.23 -12.44
C GLU A 29 -5.11 -18.31 -11.66
N LYS A 30 -4.58 -19.32 -12.36
CA LYS A 30 -3.50 -20.15 -11.83
C LYS A 30 -2.48 -19.18 -11.26
N TYR A 31 -2.51 -18.97 -9.94
CA TYR A 31 -1.82 -17.90 -9.21
C TYR A 31 -0.49 -17.62 -9.87
N ASP A 32 -0.49 -16.63 -10.76
CA ASP A 32 0.73 -16.18 -11.41
C ASP A 32 1.58 -15.65 -10.25
N ASP A 33 2.89 -15.90 -10.24
CA ASP A 33 3.82 -15.49 -9.15
C ASP A 33 3.89 -13.96 -8.93
N LYS A 34 3.00 -13.20 -9.58
CA LYS A 34 2.86 -11.76 -9.46
C LYS A 34 2.34 -11.41 -8.08
N ASN A 35 3.17 -10.65 -7.36
CA ASN A 35 2.82 -10.07 -6.08
C ASN A 35 1.52 -9.22 -6.21
N PRO A 36 0.42 -9.59 -5.53
CA PRO A 36 -0.87 -8.89 -5.63
C PRO A 36 -0.81 -7.45 -5.12
N TYR A 37 0.25 -7.10 -4.39
CA TYR A 37 0.49 -5.76 -3.86
C TYR A 37 1.41 -4.90 -4.74
N SER A 38 1.90 -5.42 -5.88
CA SER A 38 2.91 -4.74 -6.71
C SER A 38 2.50 -3.33 -7.16
N THR A 39 1.25 -3.15 -7.59
CA THR A 39 0.70 -1.83 -7.96
C THR A 39 0.71 -0.88 -6.78
N ALA A 40 0.19 -1.31 -5.63
CA ALA A 40 0.08 -0.50 -4.44
C ALA A 40 1.44 -0.09 -3.86
N VAL A 41 2.41 -1.02 -3.84
CA VAL A 41 3.79 -0.73 -3.45
C VAL A 41 4.41 0.30 -4.38
N SER A 42 4.19 0.18 -5.70
CA SER A 42 4.70 1.15 -6.68
C SER A 42 4.10 2.54 -6.47
N LEU A 43 2.80 2.63 -6.17
CA LEU A 43 2.13 3.90 -5.90
C LEU A 43 2.62 4.56 -4.60
N CYS A 44 2.92 3.77 -3.56
CA CYS A 44 3.51 4.27 -2.32
C CYS A 44 4.89 4.95 -2.49
N LEU A 45 5.55 4.75 -3.64
CA LEU A 45 6.83 5.39 -3.98
C LEU A 45 6.65 6.74 -4.70
N VAL A 46 5.45 7.07 -5.19
CA VAL A 46 5.19 8.30 -5.96
C VAL A 46 5.32 9.56 -5.10
N SER A 47 4.68 9.58 -3.93
CA SER A 47 4.77 10.71 -3.00
C SER A 47 4.36 10.30 -1.58
N ARG A 48 4.67 11.15 -0.60
CA ARG A 48 4.23 10.95 0.79
C ARG A 48 2.71 10.94 0.92
N LEU A 49 2.02 11.81 0.18
CA LEU A 49 0.56 11.90 0.20
C LEU A 49 -0.09 10.64 -0.37
N VAL A 50 0.41 10.17 -1.52
CA VAL A 50 -0.08 8.95 -2.17
C VAL A 50 0.16 7.74 -1.29
N ARG A 51 1.34 7.64 -0.66
CA ARG A 51 1.64 6.61 0.33
C ARG A 51 0.64 6.62 1.48
N ARG A 52 0.34 7.78 2.06
CA ARG A 52 -0.60 7.89 3.18
C ARG A 52 -2.02 7.46 2.80
N ALA A 53 -2.44 7.69 1.57
CA ALA A 53 -3.75 7.27 1.09
C ALA A 53 -3.84 5.76 0.79
N ILE A 54 -2.73 5.13 0.37
CA ILE A 54 -2.73 3.73 -0.12
C ILE A 54 -2.32 2.73 0.95
N LEU A 55 -1.38 3.10 1.82
CA LEU A 55 -0.84 2.18 2.82
C LEU A 55 -1.91 1.55 3.75
N PRO A 56 -2.98 2.24 4.18
CA PRO A 56 -4.06 1.62 4.95
C PRO A 56 -4.71 0.44 4.22
N GLU A 57 -5.03 0.62 2.93
CA GLU A 57 -5.67 -0.43 2.11
C GLU A 57 -4.77 -1.66 1.97
N LEU A 58 -3.46 -1.44 1.83
CA LEU A 58 -2.46 -2.52 1.84
C LEU A 58 -2.45 -3.28 3.15
N LEU A 59 -2.43 -2.55 4.28
CA LEU A 59 -2.33 -3.14 5.60
C LEU A 59 -3.58 -3.94 6.00
N GLN A 60 -4.77 -3.49 5.57
CA GLN A 60 -6.03 -4.20 5.80
C GLN A 60 -6.16 -5.49 4.98
N THR A 61 -5.38 -5.64 3.91
CA THR A 61 -5.53 -6.73 2.94
C THR A 61 -4.31 -7.65 2.87
N ILE A 62 -3.42 -7.61 3.87
CA ILE A 62 -2.18 -8.41 3.87
C ILE A 62 -2.47 -9.92 3.92
N LEU A 63 -1.94 -10.64 2.94
CA LEU A 63 -1.92 -12.09 2.87
C LEU A 63 -0.54 -12.60 3.27
N LEU A 64 -0.45 -13.15 4.47
CA LEU A 64 0.77 -13.75 5.00
C LEU A 64 0.81 -15.25 4.68
N ARG A 65 1.14 -15.60 3.43
CA ARG A 65 1.15 -16.99 2.96
C ARG A 65 2.22 -17.88 3.58
N ARG A 66 3.35 -17.32 4.00
CA ARG A 66 4.50 -18.08 4.52
C ARG A 66 4.82 -17.65 5.95
N PRO A 67 5.30 -18.56 6.81
CA PRO A 67 5.73 -18.22 8.18
C PRO A 67 6.76 -17.08 8.22
N CYS A 68 7.65 -17.00 7.23
CA CYS A 68 8.60 -15.89 7.11
C CYS A 68 7.92 -14.52 6.92
N GLY A 69 6.76 -14.48 6.26
CA GLY A 69 5.97 -13.26 6.11
C GLY A 69 5.41 -12.76 7.44
N MET A 70 5.02 -13.66 8.36
CA MET A 70 4.56 -13.27 9.69
C MET A 70 5.68 -12.61 10.51
N ASN A 71 6.90 -13.16 10.45
CA ASN A 71 8.05 -12.57 11.13
C ASN A 71 8.41 -11.19 10.55
N MET A 72 8.38 -11.05 9.22
CA MET A 72 8.61 -9.75 8.57
C MET A 72 7.53 -8.73 8.95
N PHE A 73 6.27 -9.15 9.02
CA PHE A 73 5.18 -8.29 9.44
C PHE A 73 5.31 -7.86 10.91
N ALA A 74 5.61 -8.79 11.82
CA ALA A 74 5.88 -8.48 13.23
C ALA A 74 7.06 -7.50 13.38
N ASN A 75 8.14 -7.71 12.63
CA ASN A 75 9.27 -6.78 12.62
C ASN A 75 8.87 -5.39 12.11
N ALA A 76 8.05 -5.31 11.05
CA ALA A 76 7.54 -4.04 10.56
C ALA A 76 6.70 -3.30 11.61
N LEU A 77 5.86 -4.02 12.38
CA LEU A 77 5.12 -3.44 13.49
C LEU A 77 6.03 -2.92 14.61
N CYS A 78 7.08 -3.66 14.96
CA CYS A 78 8.09 -3.20 15.91
C CYS A 78 8.79 -1.92 15.43
N MET A 79 9.13 -1.85 14.13
CA MET A 79 9.71 -0.64 13.53
C MET A 79 8.74 0.55 13.61
N GLN A 80 7.44 0.34 13.36
CA GLN A 80 6.43 1.41 13.47
C GLN A 80 6.31 1.95 14.89
N LYS A 81 6.34 1.09 15.91
CA LYS A 81 6.39 1.53 17.32
C LYS A 81 7.63 2.38 17.62
N ALA A 82 8.80 1.93 17.17
CA ALA A 82 10.05 2.67 17.36
C ALA A 82 10.07 4.01 16.59
N TYR A 83 9.39 4.09 15.45
CA TYR A 83 9.20 5.35 14.74
C TYR A 83 8.28 6.29 15.52
N ALA A 84 7.22 5.77 16.16
CA ALA A 84 6.25 6.55 16.92
C ALA A 84 6.91 7.22 18.13
N GLU A 85 7.75 6.47 18.85
CA GLU A 85 8.56 6.99 19.97
C GLU A 85 9.54 8.10 19.56
N LYS A 86 9.94 8.14 18.29
CA LYS A 86 10.91 9.11 17.74
C LYS A 86 10.27 10.24 16.96
N GLU A 87 8.94 10.34 16.95
CA GLU A 87 8.18 11.31 16.15
C GLU A 87 8.62 11.32 14.66
N SER A 88 8.96 10.14 14.14
CA SER A 88 9.49 10.01 12.78
C SER A 88 8.40 10.24 11.74
N ASP A 89 8.74 10.91 10.64
CA ASP A 89 7.87 11.03 9.45
C ASP A 89 7.47 9.67 8.83
N LEU A 90 8.12 8.59 9.24
CA LEU A 90 7.86 7.21 8.81
C LEU A 90 6.80 6.50 9.66
N VAL A 91 6.33 7.16 10.73
CA VAL A 91 5.21 6.69 11.54
C VAL A 91 3.96 6.66 10.68
N PHE A 92 3.25 5.55 10.80
CA PHE A 92 1.92 5.40 10.26
C PHE A 92 0.95 5.15 11.41
N ASP A 93 -0.09 5.98 11.47
CA ASP A 93 -1.21 5.77 12.41
C ASP A 93 -2.15 4.75 11.76
N TYR A 94 -2.38 3.65 12.46
CA TYR A 94 -3.10 2.47 11.97
C TYR A 94 -4.58 2.53 12.36
#